data_AF-A0A379IXK2-F1
#
_entry.id   AF-A0A379IXK2-F1
#
_cell.length_a   1.000
_cell.length_b   1.000
_cell.length_c   1.000
_cell.angle_alpha   90.00
_cell.angle_beta   90.00
_cell.angle_gamma   90.00
#
_symmetry.space_group_name_H-M   'P 1'
#
loop_
_entity.id
_entity.type
_entity.pdbx_description
1 polymer ?
#
loop_
_entity_poly.entity_id
_entity_poly.type
_entity_poly.pdbx_seq_one_letter_code
_entity_poly.pdbx_strand_id
1 'polypeptide(L)'
;MFEIQAIDPAYYRQQTRRSTAVIAVIFVALAMLCATLSTQVFGTPGGDNFKWNLLGVVAGLVLTIALVRQQLWSRPFMAPAVYGWRLKRSLMRITNVMHHVKAGVAQGDDGAMKLLRFYHLGVTQMHQLDGNSSELSQMVREIDDHREAMEQRGLDIEQTRLDPVWLERVKAFS
;
A
#
# COMPACT_ATOMS: atom_id res chain seq x y z
N MET A 1 7.85 12.11 -1.17
CA MET A 1 8.76 11.02 -0.75
C MET A 1 8.08 10.23 0.36
N PHE A 2 8.25 8.90 0.42
CA PHE A 2 7.64 8.09 1.48
C PHE A 2 8.67 7.79 2.56
N GLU A 3 8.22 7.75 3.82
CA GLU A 3 9.05 7.52 4.99
C GLU A 3 8.32 6.55 5.93
N ILE A 4 9.07 5.58 6.43
CA ILE A 4 8.63 4.58 7.39
C ILE A 4 8.49 5.28 8.74
N GLN A 5 7.28 5.21 9.32
CA GLN A 5 6.96 5.83 10.60
C GLN A 5 6.74 4.76 11.65
N ALA A 6 7.22 4.99 12.88
CA ALA A 6 6.87 4.12 14.00
C ALA A 6 5.37 4.27 14.32
N ILE A 7 4.60 3.20 14.11
CA ILE A 7 3.17 3.15 14.36
C ILE A 7 2.87 1.90 15.19
N ASP A 8 2.11 2.07 16.28
CA ASP A 8 1.63 0.94 17.07
C ASP A 8 0.73 0.02 16.22
N PRO A 9 1.08 -1.27 16.07
CA PRO A 9 0.28 -2.22 15.29
C PRO A 9 -1.16 -2.38 15.77
N ALA A 10 -1.41 -2.30 17.09
CA ALA A 10 -2.77 -2.43 17.62
C ALA A 10 -3.64 -1.24 17.20
N TYR A 11 -3.14 -0.02 17.38
CA TYR A 11 -3.76 1.20 16.88
C TYR A 11 -3.99 1.15 15.36
N TYR A 12 -2.97 0.78 14.58
CA TYR A 12 -3.07 0.67 13.12
C TYR A 12 -4.22 -0.25 12.69
N ARG A 13 -4.30 -1.45 13.26
CA ARG A 13 -5.34 -2.44 12.90
C ARG A 13 -6.73 -1.96 13.30
N GLN A 14 -6.88 -1.44 14.52
CA GLN A 14 -8.17 -0.92 14.99
C GLN A 14 -8.67 0.20 14.08
N GLN A 15 -7.80 1.16 13.77
CA GLN A 15 -8.18 2.33 12.99
C GLN A 15 -8.42 1.97 11.52
N THR A 16 -7.64 1.05 10.95
CA THR A 16 -7.85 0.57 9.58
C THR A 16 -9.18 -0.19 9.46
N ARG A 17 -9.51 -1.07 10.40
CA ARG A 17 -10.83 -1.76 10.42
C ARG A 17 -11.99 -0.78 10.51
N ARG A 18 -11.86 0.24 11.36
CA ARG A 18 -12.87 1.30 11.49
C ARG A 18 -13.04 2.08 10.18
N SER A 19 -11.94 2.50 9.55
CA SER A 19 -11.97 3.22 8.27
C SER A 19 -12.59 2.38 7.16
N THR A 20 -12.23 1.10 7.07
CA THR A 20 -12.84 0.16 6.12
C THR A 20 -14.34 0.02 6.35
N ALA A 21 -14.79 -0.10 7.60
CA ALA A 21 -16.22 -0.19 7.92
C ALA A 21 -16.99 1.08 7.50
N VAL A 22 -16.43 2.27 7.76
CA VAL A 22 -17.04 3.54 7.34
C VAL A 22 -17.15 3.63 5.82
N ILE A 23 -16.08 3.29 5.08
CA ILE A 23 -16.09 3.29 3.62
C ILE A 23 -17.10 2.28 3.07
N ALA A 24 -17.18 1.09 3.67
CA ALA A 24 -18.13 0.06 3.26
C ALA A 24 -19.58 0.54 3.42
N VAL A 25 -19.92 1.19 4.54
CA VAL A 25 -21.26 1.76 4.76
C VAL A 25 -21.59 2.84 3.74
N ILE A 26 -20.64 3.75 3.47
CA ILE A 26 -20.80 4.79 2.45
C ILE A 26 -21.02 4.16 1.07
N PHE A 27 -20.24 3.14 0.72
CA PHE A 27 -20.37 2.43 -0.53
C PHE A 27 -21.74 1.79 -0.67
N VAL A 28 -22.20 1.04 0.34
CA VAL A 28 -23.51 0.39 0.31
C VAL A 28 -24.62 1.42 0.14
N ALA A 29 -24.59 2.52 0.89
CA ALA A 29 -25.59 3.59 0.78
C ALA A 29 -25.62 4.20 -0.63
N LEU A 30 -24.44 4.55 -1.19
CA LEU A 30 -24.35 5.14 -2.52
C LEU A 30 -24.72 4.14 -3.62
N ALA A 31 -24.32 2.88 -3.50
CA ALA A 31 -24.66 1.82 -4.45
C ALA A 31 -26.17 1.57 -4.47
N MET A 32 -26.81 1.45 -3.30
CA MET A 32 -28.26 1.28 -3.21
C MET A 32 -29.01 2.48 -3.78
N LEU A 33 -28.59 3.70 -3.44
CA LEU A 33 -29.20 4.92 -3.94
C LEU A 33 -29.09 5.01 -5.48
N CYS A 34 -27.88 4.86 -6.02
CA CYS A 34 -27.64 4.95 -7.45
C CYS A 34 -28.30 3.81 -8.24
N ALA A 35 -28.30 2.58 -7.71
CA ALA A 35 -29.00 1.46 -8.30
C ALA A 35 -30.51 1.70 -8.37
N THR A 36 -31.11 2.20 -7.30
CA THR A 36 -32.55 2.51 -7.25
C THR A 36 -32.91 3.64 -8.22
N LEU A 37 -32.13 4.72 -8.25
CA LEU A 37 -32.37 5.83 -9.19
C LEU A 37 -32.20 5.38 -10.64
N SER A 38 -31.17 4.60 -10.95
CA SER A 38 -30.93 4.07 -12.30
C SER A 38 -32.08 3.19 -12.78
N THR A 39 -32.58 2.28 -11.94
CA THR A 39 -33.73 1.43 -12.32
C THR A 39 -35.04 2.21 -12.39
N GLN A 40 -35.24 3.25 -11.58
CA GLN A 40 -36.45 4.09 -11.67
C GLN A 40 -36.48 4.96 -12.93
N VAL A 41 -35.32 5.49 -13.35
CA VAL A 41 -35.23 6.40 -14.49
C VAL A 41 -35.16 5.65 -15.82
N PHE A 42 -34.41 4.55 -15.88
CA PHE A 42 -34.12 3.83 -17.14
C PHE A 42 -34.74 2.43 -17.21
N GLY A 43 -35.25 1.91 -16.09
CA GLY A 43 -35.80 0.57 -16.03
C GLY A 43 -37.21 0.47 -16.60
N THR A 44 -37.58 -0.76 -16.96
CA THR A 44 -38.90 -1.09 -17.49
C THR A 44 -39.71 -1.83 -16.43
N PRO A 45 -40.92 -1.37 -16.06
CA PRO A 45 -41.79 -2.09 -15.13
C PRO A 45 -42.09 -3.52 -15.63
N GLY A 46 -41.87 -4.53 -14.78
CA GLY A 46 -42.09 -5.94 -15.12
C GLY A 46 -41.03 -6.58 -16.04
N GLY A 47 -40.00 -5.83 -16.46
CA GLY A 47 -38.88 -6.33 -17.27
C GLY A 47 -37.62 -6.65 -16.44
N ASP A 48 -36.61 -7.22 -17.10
CA ASP A 48 -35.29 -7.42 -16.51
C ASP A 48 -34.52 -6.09 -16.43
N ASN A 49 -34.29 -5.62 -15.20
CA ASN A 49 -33.59 -4.38 -14.89
C ASN A 49 -32.16 -4.60 -14.37
N PHE A 50 -31.62 -5.81 -14.49
CA PHE A 50 -30.30 -6.15 -13.98
C PHE A 50 -29.20 -5.20 -14.48
N LYS A 51 -29.18 -4.90 -15.78
CA LYS A 51 -28.21 -3.97 -16.39
C LYS A 51 -28.25 -2.57 -15.76
N TRP A 52 -29.44 -2.05 -15.44
CA TRP A 52 -29.62 -0.72 -14.86
C TRP A 52 -29.26 -0.70 -13.38
N ASN A 53 -29.56 -1.78 -12.66
CA ASN A 53 -29.11 -1.95 -11.29
C ASN A 53 -27.58 -1.99 -11.22
N LEU A 54 -26.94 -2.82 -12.05
CA LEU A 54 -25.48 -2.93 -12.14
C LEU A 54 -24.83 -1.58 -12.49
N LEU A 55 -25.39 -0.85 -13.46
CA LEU A 55 -24.90 0.48 -13.82
C LEU A 55 -24.93 1.43 -12.61
N GLY A 56 -26.01 1.41 -11.83
CA GLY A 56 -26.12 2.23 -10.63
C GLY A 56 -25.14 1.81 -9.54
N VAL A 57 -24.87 0.51 -9.35
CA VAL A 57 -23.84 0.04 -8.42
C VAL A 57 -22.45 0.53 -8.85
N VAL A 58 -22.11 0.44 -10.14
CA VAL A 58 -20.85 0.95 -10.69
C VAL A 58 -20.72 2.46 -10.49
N ALA A 59 -21.80 3.21 -10.74
CA ALA A 59 -21.83 4.65 -10.47
C ALA A 59 -21.61 4.95 -8.97
N GLY A 60 -22.27 4.20 -8.08
CA GLY A 60 -22.06 4.31 -6.63
C GLY A 60 -20.63 4.00 -6.20
N LEU A 61 -19.97 3.03 -6.84
CA LEU A 61 -18.56 2.74 -6.62
C LEU A 61 -17.67 3.91 -7.03
N VAL A 62 -17.88 4.47 -8.22
CA VAL A 62 -17.11 5.63 -8.72
C VAL A 62 -17.28 6.83 -7.79
N LEU A 63 -18.51 7.12 -7.36
CA LEU A 63 -18.79 8.19 -6.42
C LEU A 63 -18.12 7.96 -5.06
N THR A 64 -18.13 6.72 -4.57
CA THR A 64 -17.43 6.36 -3.33
C THR A 64 -15.94 6.61 -3.46
N ILE A 65 -15.32 6.17 -4.55
CA ILE A 65 -13.88 6.37 -4.81
C ILE A 65 -13.58 7.88 -4.87
N ALA A 66 -14.38 8.65 -5.59
CA ALA A 66 -14.22 10.10 -5.70
C ALA A 66 -14.32 10.77 -4.33
N LEU A 67 -15.35 10.44 -3.54
CA LEU A 67 -15.55 10.97 -2.19
C LEU A 67 -14.38 10.62 -1.26
N VAL A 68 -13.96 9.35 -1.27
CA VAL A 68 -12.82 8.90 -0.46
C VAL A 68 -11.57 9.69 -0.84
N ARG A 69 -11.28 9.81 -2.14
CA ARG A 69 -10.07 10.49 -2.63
C ARG A 69 -10.06 12.00 -2.39
N GLN A 70 -11.20 12.65 -2.54
CA GLN A 70 -11.29 14.11 -2.44
C GLN A 70 -11.45 14.57 -0.99
N GLN A 71 -12.29 13.88 -0.19
CA GLN A 71 -12.74 14.40 1.09
C GLN A 71 -12.26 13.59 2.31
N LEU A 72 -12.18 12.27 2.20
CA LEU A 72 -11.84 11.42 3.34
C LEU A 72 -10.34 11.16 3.45
N TRP A 73 -9.60 11.17 2.33
CA TRP A 73 -8.18 10.82 2.26
C TRP A 73 -7.29 11.63 3.19
N SER A 74 -7.59 12.93 3.37
CA SER A 74 -6.82 13.84 4.22
C SER A 74 -7.26 13.81 5.70
N ARG A 75 -8.31 13.06 6.04
CA ARG A 75 -8.87 13.05 7.40
C ARG A 75 -8.00 12.19 8.33
N PRO A 76 -7.83 12.58 9.62
CA PRO A 76 -6.99 11.85 10.57
C PRO A 76 -7.36 10.38 10.72
N PHE A 77 -8.65 10.06 10.66
CA PHE A 77 -9.13 8.69 10.81
C PHE A 77 -8.67 7.77 9.65
N MET A 78 -8.40 8.33 8.46
CA MET A 78 -7.89 7.61 7.30
C MET A 78 -6.37 7.45 7.31
N ALA A 79 -5.64 8.17 8.16
CA ALA A 79 -4.18 8.23 8.11
C ALA A 79 -3.51 6.84 8.17
N PRO A 80 -3.92 5.88 9.04
CA PRO A 80 -3.33 4.54 9.04
C PRO A 80 -3.58 3.75 7.75
N ALA A 81 -4.80 3.80 7.20
CA ALA A 81 -5.11 3.12 5.95
C ALA A 81 -4.34 3.72 4.76
N VAL A 82 -4.21 5.05 4.72
CA VAL A 82 -3.40 5.76 3.72
C VAL A 82 -1.92 5.43 3.86
N TYR A 83 -1.41 5.35 5.09
CA TYR A 83 -0.05 4.93 5.37
C TYR A 83 0.22 3.53 4.83
N GLY A 84 -0.61 2.55 5.19
CA GLY A 84 -0.48 1.17 4.73
C GLY A 84 -0.51 1.06 3.20
N TRP A 85 -1.40 1.81 2.54
CA TRP A 85 -1.46 1.88 1.08
C TRP A 85 -0.17 2.47 0.47
N ARG A 86 0.36 3.55 1.04
CA ARG A 86 1.62 4.17 0.56
C ARG A 86 2.83 3.26 0.79
N LEU A 87 2.86 2.53 1.91
CA LEU A 87 3.90 1.55 2.21
C LEU A 87 3.85 0.40 1.19
N LYS A 88 2.67 -0.23 0.99
CA LYS A 88 2.47 -1.29 -0.02
C LYS A 88 2.90 -0.82 -1.41
N ARG A 89 2.50 0.40 -1.81
CA ARG A 89 2.87 0.99 -3.09
C ARG A 89 4.37 1.22 -3.22
N SER A 90 5.04 1.67 -2.15
CA SER A 90 6.49 1.89 -2.15
C SER A 90 7.25 0.57 -2.27
N LEU A 91 6.82 -0.46 -1.53
CA LEU A 91 7.38 -1.81 -1.64
C LEU A 91 7.21 -2.39 -3.05
N MET A 92 5.99 -2.33 -3.62
CA MET A 92 5.75 -2.80 -4.99
C MET A 92 6.65 -2.13 -6.03
N ARG A 93 6.92 -0.82 -5.89
CA ARG A 93 7.85 -0.12 -6.80
C ARG A 93 9.26 -0.69 -6.76
N ILE A 94 9.72 -1.10 -5.58
CA ILE A 94 11.05 -1.72 -5.40
C ILE A 94 11.03 -3.17 -5.90
N THR A 95 9.99 -3.93 -5.55
CA THR A 95 9.82 -5.31 -6.02
C THR A 95 9.84 -5.40 -7.54
N ASN A 96 9.20 -4.45 -8.25
CA ASN A 96 9.20 -4.39 -9.71
C ASN A 96 10.60 -4.21 -10.33
N VAL A 97 11.58 -3.72 -9.56
CA VAL A 97 12.98 -3.56 -10.01
C VAL A 97 13.93 -4.41 -9.16
N MET A 98 13.44 -5.45 -8.47
CA MET A 98 14.23 -6.23 -7.51
C MET A 98 15.44 -6.90 -8.14
N HIS A 99 15.34 -7.36 -9.40
CA HIS A 99 16.46 -7.95 -10.11
C HIS A 99 17.64 -6.96 -10.23
N HIS A 100 17.35 -5.73 -10.65
CA HIS A 100 18.30 -4.63 -10.72
C HIS A 100 18.87 -4.24 -9.35
N VAL A 101 18.01 -4.24 -8.31
CA VAL A 101 18.45 -3.99 -6.92
C VAL A 101 19.47 -5.05 -6.49
N LYS A 102 19.16 -6.34 -6.69
CA LYS A 102 20.06 -7.44 -6.33
C LYS A 102 21.35 -7.41 -7.15
N ALA A 103 21.30 -7.09 -8.44
CA ALA A 103 22.48 -6.91 -9.29
C ALA A 103 23.38 -5.77 -8.78
N GLY A 104 22.80 -4.62 -8.43
CA GLY A 104 23.56 -3.50 -7.86
C GLY A 104 24.18 -3.84 -6.50
N VAL A 105 23.47 -4.58 -5.65
CA VAL A 105 24.02 -5.06 -4.36
C VAL A 105 25.17 -6.03 -4.59
N ALA A 106 25.05 -6.95 -5.56
CA ALA A 106 26.14 -7.88 -5.91
C ALA A 106 27.39 -7.16 -6.45
N GLN A 107 27.20 -6.04 -7.14
CA GLN A 107 28.30 -5.16 -7.59
C GLN A 107 28.81 -4.22 -6.47
N GLY A 108 28.19 -4.26 -5.29
CA GLY A 108 28.60 -3.46 -4.14
C GLY A 108 28.21 -1.98 -4.20
N ASP A 109 27.19 -1.61 -4.98
CA ASP A 109 26.71 -0.22 -5.06
C ASP A 109 25.98 0.22 -3.78
N ASP A 110 26.45 1.30 -3.15
CA ASP A 110 25.86 1.84 -1.92
C ASP A 110 24.39 2.22 -2.06
N GLY A 111 23.97 2.73 -3.23
CA GLY A 111 22.58 3.12 -3.48
C GLY A 111 21.66 1.90 -3.54
N ALA A 112 22.10 0.83 -4.21
CA ALA A 112 21.40 -0.44 -4.24
C ALA A 112 21.30 -1.07 -2.84
N MET A 113 22.38 -1.03 -2.05
CA MET A 113 22.38 -1.53 -0.67
C MET A 113 21.40 -0.77 0.22
N LYS A 114 21.37 0.57 0.12
CA LYS A 114 20.42 1.41 0.88
C LYS A 114 18.97 1.17 0.44
N LEU A 115 18.73 1.01 -0.86
CA LEU A 115 17.38 0.70 -1.38
C LEU A 115 16.87 -0.65 -0.89
N LEU A 116 17.72 -1.68 -0.93
CA LEU A 116 17.38 -3.01 -0.41
C LEU A 116 17.13 -2.96 1.11
N ARG A 117 17.90 -2.14 1.83
CA ARG A 117 17.69 -1.93 3.27
C ARG A 117 16.36 -1.25 3.59
N PHE A 118 15.99 -0.21 2.84
CA PHE A 118 14.66 0.40 2.96
C PHE A 118 13.55 -0.65 2.71
N TYR A 119 13.73 -1.50 1.69
CA TYR A 119 12.78 -2.58 1.41
C TYR A 119 12.64 -3.56 2.58
N HIS A 120 13.76 -4.01 3.17
CA HIS A 120 13.76 -4.89 4.35
C HIS A 120 13.00 -4.28 5.53
N LEU A 121 13.26 -3.00 5.84
CA LEU A 121 12.57 -2.27 6.91
C LEU A 121 11.06 -2.17 6.62
N GLY A 122 10.69 -1.84 5.39
CA GLY A 122 9.29 -1.67 5.01
C GLY A 122 8.49 -2.99 5.00
N VAL A 123 9.08 -4.09 4.53
CA VAL A 123 8.46 -5.43 4.58
C VAL A 123 8.31 -5.89 6.03
N THR A 124 9.36 -5.74 6.84
CA THR A 124 9.32 -6.06 8.27
C THR A 124 8.18 -5.32 8.97
N GLN A 125 8.06 -4.03 8.70
CA GLN A 125 6.98 -3.23 9.27
C GLN A 125 5.61 -3.67 8.76
N MET A 126 5.45 -3.99 7.47
CA MET A 126 4.18 -4.48 6.94
C MET A 126 3.69 -5.71 7.70
N HIS A 127 4.57 -6.68 7.93
CA HIS A 127 4.23 -7.89 8.68
C HIS A 127 3.84 -7.59 10.13
N GLN A 128 4.54 -6.66 10.79
CA GLN A 128 4.19 -6.23 12.14
C GLN A 128 2.81 -5.58 12.21
N LEU A 129 2.50 -4.69 11.26
CA LEU A 129 1.22 -3.99 11.18
C LEU A 129 0.07 -4.95 10.87
N ASP A 130 0.26 -5.85 9.91
CA ASP A 130 -0.75 -6.83 9.48
C ASP A 130 -0.92 -7.98 10.51
N GLY A 131 0.06 -8.18 11.42
CA GLY A 131 0.03 -9.24 12.44
C GLY A 131 0.48 -10.61 11.95
N ASN A 132 1.13 -10.67 10.78
CA ASN A 132 1.54 -11.90 10.11
C ASN A 132 3.07 -12.10 10.26
N SER A 133 3.52 -12.47 11.46
CA SER A 133 4.95 -12.65 11.76
C SER A 133 5.59 -13.91 11.17
N SER A 134 4.79 -14.90 10.76
CA SER A 134 5.29 -16.17 10.21
C SER A 134 6.01 -15.98 8.87
N GLU A 135 5.51 -15.12 7.98
CA GLU A 135 6.14 -14.84 6.68
C GLU A 135 7.47 -14.10 6.82
N LEU A 136 7.60 -13.24 7.84
CA LEU A 136 8.84 -12.52 8.12
C LEU A 136 9.97 -13.48 8.49
N SER A 137 9.67 -14.57 9.21
CA SER A 137 10.68 -15.52 9.72
C SER A 137 11.56 -16.13 8.62
N GLN A 138 11.04 -16.26 7.40
CA GLN A 138 11.78 -16.79 6.24
C GLN A 138 12.79 -15.79 5.69
N MET A 139 12.56 -14.48 5.88
CA MET A 139 13.42 -13.41 5.37
C MET A 139 14.41 -12.89 6.41
N VAL A 140 14.25 -13.19 7.70
CA VAL A 140 15.10 -12.65 8.79
C VAL A 140 16.59 -12.85 8.49
N ARG A 141 16.98 -14.03 8.02
CA ARG A 141 18.38 -14.32 7.69
C ARG A 141 18.93 -13.43 6.56
N GLU A 142 18.21 -13.30 5.44
CA GLU A 142 18.62 -12.41 4.33
C GLU A 142 18.68 -10.94 4.79
N ILE A 143 17.76 -10.54 5.68
CA ILE A 143 17.73 -9.20 6.25
C ILE A 143 18.95 -8.94 7.15
N ASP A 144 19.29 -9.88 8.03
CA ASP A 144 20.41 -9.75 8.95
C ASP A 144 21.76 -9.81 8.22
N ASP A 145 21.93 -10.75 7.27
CA ASP A 145 23.14 -10.85 6.44
C ASP A 145 23.38 -9.53 5.66
N HIS A 146 22.32 -8.93 5.11
CA HIS A 146 22.42 -7.64 4.42
C HIS A 146 22.73 -6.48 5.37
N ARG A 147 22.17 -6.49 6.59
CA ARG A 147 22.47 -5.48 7.62
C ARG A 147 23.93 -5.52 8.00
N GLU A 148 24.47 -6.71 8.28
CA GLU A 148 25.88 -6.88 8.63
C GLU A 148 26.81 -6.42 7.50
N ALA A 149 26.48 -6.76 6.26
CA ALA A 149 27.25 -6.30 5.09
C ALA A 149 27.27 -4.76 4.95
N MET A 150 26.20 -4.07 5.35
CA MET A 150 26.17 -2.61 5.39
C MET A 150 27.00 -2.04 6.54
N GLU A 151 26.91 -2.63 7.74
CA GLU A 151 27.68 -2.23 8.92
C GLU A 151 29.19 -2.34 8.67
N GLN A 152 29.64 -3.44 8.06
CA GLN A 152 31.04 -3.65 7.68
C GLN A 152 31.57 -2.59 6.69
N ARG A 153 30.68 -1.96 5.92
CA ARG A 153 31.00 -0.89 4.97
C ARG A 153 30.81 0.51 5.56
N GLY A 154 30.41 0.63 6.83
CA GLY A 154 30.11 1.91 7.46
C GLY A 154 28.88 2.62 6.87
N LEU A 155 27.97 1.89 6.24
CA LEU A 155 26.73 2.43 5.70
C LEU A 155 25.69 2.55 6.80
N ASP A 156 24.89 3.61 6.76
CA ASP A 156 23.75 3.79 7.65
C ASP A 156 22.70 2.68 7.40
N ILE A 157 22.33 1.97 8.47
CA ILE A 157 21.37 0.86 8.43
C ILE A 157 19.92 1.34 8.60
N GLU A 158 19.68 2.55 9.10
CA GLU A 158 18.34 3.08 9.36
C GLU A 158 17.78 3.82 8.13
N GLN A 159 17.70 3.09 7.01
CA GLN A 159 17.16 3.58 5.75
C GLN A 159 15.63 3.64 5.76
N THR A 160 15.05 4.53 6.55
CA THR A 160 13.58 4.66 6.72
C THR A 160 12.91 5.50 5.63
N ARG A 161 13.67 6.25 4.83
CA ARG A 161 13.16 7.13 3.77
C ARG A 161 13.46 6.57 2.38
N LEU A 162 12.45 6.48 1.53
CA LEU A 162 12.62 6.03 0.15
C LEU A 162 13.14 7.16 -0.73
N ASP A 163 14.41 7.08 -1.13
CA ASP A 163 15.01 8.00 -2.09
C ASP A 163 14.70 7.60 -3.55
N PRO A 164 14.02 8.45 -4.34
CA PRO A 164 13.81 8.21 -5.77
C PRO A 164 15.12 8.06 -6.57
N VAL A 165 16.22 8.67 -6.13
CA VAL A 165 17.51 8.57 -6.82
C VAL A 165 18.01 7.13 -6.84
N TRP A 166 17.87 6.39 -5.74
CA TRP A 166 18.28 4.99 -5.71
C TRP A 166 17.43 4.13 -6.65
N LEU A 167 16.12 4.39 -6.74
CA LEU A 167 15.21 3.68 -7.65
C LEU A 167 15.57 3.87 -9.13
N GLU A 168 16.05 5.05 -9.51
CA GLU A 168 16.52 5.29 -10.89
C GLU A 168 17.91 4.71 -11.10
N ARG A 169 18.82 4.88 -10.13
CA ARG A 169 20.20 4.38 -10.20
C ARG A 169 20.26 2.88 -10.40
N VAL A 170 19.43 2.11 -9.69
CA VAL A 170 19.49 0.64 -9.79
C VAL A 170 19.20 0.12 -11.18
N LYS A 171 18.39 0.82 -11.98
CA LYS A 171 18.03 0.39 -13.35
C LYS A 171 19.23 0.34 -14.31
N ALA A 172 20.37 0.91 -13.94
CA ALA A 172 21.62 0.80 -14.69
C ALA A 172 22.28 -0.57 -14.54
N PHE A 173 21.93 -1.35 -13.52
CA PHE A 173 22.47 -2.69 -13.28
C PHE A 173 21.58 -3.74 -13.95
N SER A 174 22.14 -4.63 -14.77
CA SER A 174 21.43 -5.76 -15.37
C SER A 174 21.68 -7.04 -14.60
#